data_AF-A0A960VY00-F1
#
_entry.id   AF-A0A960VY00-F1
#
_cell.length_a   1.000
_cell.length_b   1.000
_cell.length_c   1.000
_cell.angle_alpha   90.00
_cell.angle_beta   90.00
_cell.angle_gamma   90.00
#
_symmetry.space_group_name_H-M   'P 1'
#
loop_
_entity.id
_entity.type
_entity.pdbx_description
1 polymer ?
#
loop_
_entity_poly.entity_id
_entity_poly.type
_entity_poly.pdbx_seq_one_letter_code
_entity_poly.pdbx_strand_id
1 'polypeptide(L)'
;MKLLQKSVTLFLCSFIGWISSEVVFELGSNQTSLENALLIHAIGVPIIFVFISIFYFKTYNYTKPIFTAFLFLLIVMFLDVFVLAIYIQKSYDMFRNFLRTWIPFILLFEATYITGTFVNKKKP
;
A
#
# COMPACT_ATOMS: atom_id res chain seq x y z
N MET A 1 -2.11 18.53 -17.87
CA MET A 1 -1.05 18.11 -16.91
C MET A 1 -0.14 17.07 -17.56
N LYS A 2 1.19 17.20 -17.44
CA LYS A 2 2.16 16.34 -18.14
C LYS A 2 2.11 14.89 -17.60
N LEU A 3 2.35 13.90 -18.46
CA LEU A 3 2.38 12.47 -18.09
C LEU A 3 3.31 12.20 -16.90
N LEU A 4 4.49 12.83 -16.90
CA LEU A 4 5.48 12.74 -15.83
C LEU A 4 4.88 13.05 -14.45
N GLN A 5 4.08 14.11 -14.34
CA GLN A 5 3.48 14.50 -13.06
C GLN A 5 2.49 13.45 -12.56
N LYS A 6 1.71 12.81 -13.45
CA LYS A 6 0.78 11.73 -13.06
C LYS A 6 1.54 10.54 -12.49
N SER A 7 2.58 10.11 -13.18
CA SER A 7 3.40 8.96 -12.77
C SER A 7 4.12 9.22 -11.45
N VAL A 8 4.71 10.41 -11.29
CA VAL A 8 5.38 10.80 -10.04
C VAL A 8 4.39 10.84 -8.87
N THR A 9 3.20 11.41 -9.04
CA THR A 9 2.18 11.43 -7.98
C THR A 9 1.77 10.02 -7.57
N LEU A 10 1.50 9.13 -8.54
CA LEU A 10 1.12 7.75 -8.24
C LEU A 10 2.23 7.04 -7.45
N PHE A 11 3.49 7.16 -7.90
CA PHE A 11 4.63 6.59 -7.23
C PHE A 11 4.80 7.11 -5.81
N LEU A 12 4.75 8.43 -5.59
CA LEU A 12 4.90 9.02 -4.28
C LEU A 12 3.79 8.58 -3.31
N CYS A 13 2.53 8.54 -3.76
CA CYS A 13 1.43 8.06 -2.93
C CYS A 13 1.64 6.60 -2.50
N SER A 14 1.96 5.70 -3.44
CA SER A 14 2.22 4.29 -3.12
C SER A 14 3.47 4.10 -2.26
N PHE A 15 4.52 4.89 -2.50
CA PHE A 15 5.77 4.83 -1.75
C PHE A 15 5.59 5.28 -0.30
N ILE A 16 4.84 6.37 -0.08
CA ILE A 16 4.49 6.83 1.28
C ILE A 16 3.66 5.76 1.98
N GLY A 17 2.68 5.17 1.30
CA GLY A 17 1.89 4.08 1.86
C GLY A 17 2.74 2.87 2.25
N TRP A 18 3.67 2.47 1.37
CA TRP A 18 4.61 1.38 1.59
C TRP A 18 5.57 1.62 2.77
N ILE A 19 6.25 2.78 2.82
CA ILE A 19 7.10 3.10 3.98
C ILE A 19 6.29 3.08 5.28
N SER A 20 5.09 3.65 5.26
CA SER A 20 4.24 3.70 6.45
C SER A 20 3.84 2.29 6.91
N SER A 21 3.55 1.36 6.00
CA SER A 21 3.21 -0.02 6.36
C SER A 21 4.41 -0.78 6.92
N GLU A 22 5.62 -0.55 6.39
CA GLU A 22 6.85 -1.14 6.92
C GLU A 22 7.18 -0.63 8.32
N VAL A 23 7.02 0.68 8.56
CA VAL A 23 7.19 1.27 9.90
C VAL A 23 6.22 0.65 10.91
N VAL A 24 4.96 0.43 10.52
CA VAL A 24 3.98 -0.22 11.39
C VAL A 24 4.38 -1.66 11.73
N PHE A 25 4.85 -2.44 10.75
CA PHE A 25 5.31 -3.81 10.99
C PHE A 25 6.54 -3.83 11.90
N GLU A 26 7.56 -3.02 11.59
CA GLU A 26 8.82 -2.97 12.31
C GLU A 26 8.63 -2.52 13.77
N LEU A 27 7.80 -1.51 14.02
CA LEU A 27 7.46 -1.11 15.38
C LEU A 27 6.69 -2.21 16.11
N GLY A 28 5.76 -2.88 15.43
CA GLY A 28 5.04 -4.02 15.97
C GLY A 28 5.97 -5.17 16.36
N SER A 29 6.87 -5.59 15.47
CA SER A 29 7.77 -6.73 15.71
C SER A 29 8.78 -6.46 16.84
N ASN A 30 9.11 -5.19 17.07
CA ASN A 30 10.02 -4.79 18.15
C ASN A 30 9.33 -4.61 19.51
N GLN A 31 8.01 -4.38 19.53
CA GLN A 31 7.26 -4.08 20.77
C GLN A 31 6.35 -5.21 21.23
N THR A 32 6.06 -6.18 20.36
CA THR A 32 5.09 -7.24 20.63
C THR A 32 5.50 -8.56 19.95
N SER A 33 4.75 -9.64 20.18
CA SER A 33 4.98 -10.93 19.50
C SER A 33 4.86 -10.79 17.98
N LEU A 34 5.54 -11.67 17.25
CA LEU A 34 5.50 -11.69 15.78
C LEU A 34 4.06 -11.86 15.25
N GLU A 35 3.26 -12.72 15.87
CA GLU A 35 1.86 -12.91 15.48
C GLU A 35 1.04 -11.62 15.61
N ASN A 36 1.16 -10.92 16.74
CA ASN A 36 0.50 -9.64 16.94
C ASN A 36 1.01 -8.58 15.97
N ALA A 37 2.32 -8.53 15.68
CA ALA A 37 2.89 -7.62 14.71
C ALA A 37 2.32 -7.85 13.30
N LEU A 38 2.14 -9.12 12.90
CA LEU A 38 1.50 -9.49 11.64
C LEU A 38 0.04 -9.04 11.59
N LEU A 39 -0.72 -9.24 12.68
CA LEU A 39 -2.11 -8.79 12.75
C LEU A 39 -2.22 -7.26 12.69
N ILE A 40 -1.39 -6.56 13.47
CA ILE A 40 -1.32 -5.09 13.48
C ILE A 40 -0.98 -4.57 12.08
N HIS A 41 0.00 -5.16 11.41
CA HIS A 41 0.38 -4.77 10.05
C HIS A 41 -0.74 -5.06 9.04
N ALA A 42 -1.36 -6.24 9.08
CA ALA A 42 -2.47 -6.60 8.21
C ALA A 42 -3.67 -5.66 8.33
N ILE A 43 -3.94 -5.13 9.54
CA ILE A 43 -4.98 -4.10 9.78
C ILE A 43 -4.47 -2.70 9.42
N GLY A 44 -3.21 -2.39 9.70
CA GLY A 44 -2.62 -1.07 9.47
C GLY A 44 -2.53 -0.72 7.98
N VAL A 45 -2.16 -1.67 7.14
CA VAL A 45 -2.03 -1.50 5.68
C VAL A 45 -3.31 -0.94 5.03
N PRO A 46 -4.49 -1.57 5.14
CA PRO A 46 -5.70 -1.01 4.53
C PRO A 46 -6.07 0.36 5.11
N ILE A 47 -5.86 0.61 6.41
CA ILE A 47 -6.15 1.92 7.02
C ILE A 47 -5.27 3.00 6.39
N ILE A 48 -3.96 2.77 6.28
CA ILE A 48 -3.01 3.68 5.63
C ILE A 48 -3.45 3.94 4.19
N PHE A 49 -3.75 2.89 3.43
CA PHE A 49 -4.12 3.01 2.03
C PHE A 49 -5.51 3.64 1.82
N VAL A 50 -6.44 3.55 2.77
CA VAL A 50 -7.67 4.34 2.76
C VAL A 50 -7.33 5.84 2.81
N PHE A 51 -6.51 6.29 3.76
CA PHE A 51 -6.16 7.71 3.87
C PHE A 51 -5.40 8.23 2.65
N ILE A 52 -4.40 7.48 2.18
CA ILE A 52 -3.67 7.81 0.95
C ILE A 52 -4.60 7.87 -0.26
N SER A 53 -5.53 6.93 -0.38
CA SER A 53 -6.49 6.89 -1.49
C SER A 53 -7.49 8.03 -1.42
N ILE A 54 -8.00 8.38 -0.23
CA ILE A 54 -8.86 9.56 -0.05
C ILE A 54 -8.13 10.82 -0.53
N PHE A 55 -6.89 11.01 -0.10
CA PHE A 55 -6.06 12.14 -0.53
C PHE A 55 -5.87 12.14 -2.05
N TYR A 56 -5.48 11.00 -2.63
CA TYR A 56 -5.25 10.88 -4.08
C TYR A 56 -6.52 11.17 -4.90
N PHE A 57 -7.66 10.57 -4.57
CA PHE A 57 -8.90 10.72 -5.34
C PHE A 57 -9.57 12.08 -5.13
N LYS A 58 -9.38 12.73 -3.97
CA LYS A 58 -9.87 14.10 -3.77
C LYS A 58 -9.02 15.10 -4.55
N THR A 59 -7.70 15.02 -4.44
CA THR A 59 -6.77 16.04 -4.96
C THR A 59 -6.43 15.86 -6.44
N TYR A 60 -6.21 14.63 -6.89
CA TYR A 60 -5.61 14.35 -8.20
C TYR A 60 -6.54 13.59 -9.14
N ASN A 61 -7.05 12.44 -8.70
CA ASN A 61 -8.01 11.60 -9.45
C ASN A 61 -7.61 11.34 -10.93
N TYR A 62 -6.35 10.99 -11.19
CA TYR A 62 -5.86 10.87 -12.57
C TYR A 62 -6.27 9.58 -13.29
N THR A 63 -6.59 8.52 -12.54
CA THR A 63 -6.94 7.19 -13.07
C THR A 63 -8.24 6.67 -12.46
N LYS A 64 -8.88 5.70 -13.12
CA LYS A 64 -10.08 5.03 -12.57
C LYS A 64 -9.66 4.23 -11.31
N PRO A 65 -10.56 4.06 -10.32
CA PRO A 65 -10.24 3.38 -9.06
C PRO A 65 -9.54 2.04 -9.21
N ILE A 66 -9.99 1.20 -10.15
CA ILE A 66 -9.40 -0.11 -10.41
C ILE A 66 -7.94 -0.01 -10.87
N PHE A 67 -7.61 0.95 -11.74
CA PHE A 67 -6.25 1.17 -12.21
C PHE A 67 -5.36 1.75 -11.12
N THR A 68 -5.88 2.65 -10.28
CA THR A 68 -5.14 3.16 -9.12
C THR A 68 -4.79 2.02 -8.16
N ALA A 69 -5.74 1.14 -7.83
CA ALA A 69 -5.53 0.01 -6.95
C ALA A 69 -4.45 -0.95 -7.49
N PHE A 70 -4.51 -1.30 -8.78
CA PHE A 70 -3.47 -2.10 -9.43
C PHE A 70 -2.11 -1.41 -9.42
N LEU A 71 -2.03 -0.12 -9.73
CA LEU A 71 -0.76 0.59 -9.78
C LEU A 71 -0.14 0.71 -8.38
N PHE A 72 -0.92 0.99 -7.34
CA PHE A 72 -0.43 1.01 -5.97
C PHE A 72 0.08 -0.37 -5.55
N LEU A 73 -0.71 -1.42 -5.80
CA LEU A 73 -0.31 -2.79 -5.51
C LEU A 73 1.00 -3.16 -6.22
N LEU A 74 1.12 -2.91 -7.52
CA LEU A 74 2.33 -3.24 -8.29
C LEU A 74 3.56 -2.49 -7.80
N ILE A 75 3.42 -1.21 -7.44
CA ILE A 75 4.54 -0.43 -6.91
C ILE A 75 4.95 -0.95 -5.53
N VAL A 76 4.00 -1.26 -4.66
CA VAL A 76 4.27 -1.84 -3.33
C VAL A 76 4.95 -3.21 -3.48
N MET A 77 4.43 -4.11 -4.31
CA MET A 77 5.06 -5.39 -4.62
C MET A 77 6.49 -5.22 -5.17
N PHE A 78 6.70 -4.25 -6.05
CA PHE A 78 8.02 -3.93 -6.58
C PHE A 78 8.97 -3.49 -5.46
N LEU A 79 8.52 -2.59 -4.57
CA LEU A 79 9.32 -2.14 -3.44
C LEU A 79 9.64 -3.29 -2.47
N ASP A 80 8.68 -4.16 -2.19
CA ASP A 80 8.89 -5.34 -1.35
C ASP A 80 9.92 -6.30 -1.94
N VAL A 81 9.87 -6.57 -3.24
CA VAL A 81 10.83 -7.45 -3.90
C VAL A 81 12.22 -6.82 -3.91
N PHE A 82 12.33 -5.61 -4.47
CA PHE A 82 13.65 -5.04 -4.79
C PHE A 82 14.31 -4.33 -3.62
N VAL A 83 13.53 -3.61 -2.81
CA VAL A 83 14.06 -2.87 -1.67
C VAL A 83 14.06 -3.77 -0.44
N LEU A 84 12.91 -4.33 -0.08
CA LEU A 84 12.78 -5.00 1.21
C LEU A 84 13.45 -6.39 1.21
N ALA A 85 13.11 -7.26 0.26
CA ALA A 85 13.59 -8.63 0.23
C ALA A 85 15.05 -8.74 -0.24
N ILE A 86 15.41 -8.08 -1.35
CA ILE A 86 16.78 -8.15 -1.88
C ILE A 86 17.75 -7.31 -1.06
N TYR A 87 17.45 -6.02 -0.84
CA TYR A 87 18.43 -5.08 -0.31
C TYR A 87 18.48 -5.07 1.23
N ILE A 88 17.33 -5.11 1.90
CA ILE A 88 17.24 -5.00 3.37
C ILE A 88 17.35 -6.38 4.03
N GLN A 89 16.40 -7.28 3.77
CA GLN A 89 16.30 -8.59 4.45
C GLN A 89 17.26 -9.64 3.86
N LYS A 90 17.71 -9.44 2.62
CA LYS A 90 18.54 -10.40 1.87
C LYS A 90 17.94 -11.81 1.83
N SER A 91 16.61 -11.90 1.82
CA SER A 91 15.84 -13.14 1.78
C SER A 91 14.44 -12.89 1.20
N TYR A 92 13.89 -13.90 0.53
CA TYR A 92 12.51 -13.92 0.04
C TYR A 92 11.52 -14.59 1.01
N ASP A 93 11.93 -14.89 2.25
CA ASP A 93 11.09 -15.58 3.22
C ASP A 93 9.80 -14.82 3.56
N MET A 94 9.79 -13.49 3.43
CA MET A 94 8.57 -12.69 3.62
C MET A 94 7.42 -13.18 2.74
N PHE A 95 7.69 -13.55 1.49
CA PHE A 95 6.70 -14.00 0.52
C PHE A 95 6.15 -15.40 0.81
N ARG A 96 6.79 -16.15 1.72
CA ARG A 96 6.30 -17.46 2.19
C ARG A 96 5.23 -17.32 3.26
N ASN A 97 5.17 -16.16 3.94
CA ASN A 97 4.18 -15.91 4.99
C ASN A 97 2.94 -15.21 4.41
N PHE A 98 1.83 -15.95 4.38
CA PHE A 98 0.56 -15.45 3.85
C PHE A 98 0.02 -14.22 4.59
N LEU A 99 0.14 -14.19 5.92
CA LEU A 99 -0.32 -13.07 6.76
C LEU A 99 0.56 -11.84 6.60
N ARG A 100 1.86 -12.03 6.37
CA ARG A 100 2.82 -10.92 6.24
C ARG A 100 2.69 -10.18 4.92
N THR A 101 2.33 -10.85 3.84
CA THR A 101 2.48 -10.27 2.49
C THR A 101 1.20 -10.35 1.68
N TRP A 102 0.63 -11.54 1.52
CA TRP A 102 -0.49 -11.75 0.59
C TRP A 102 -1.79 -11.13 1.11
N ILE A 103 -2.08 -11.25 2.40
CA ILE A 103 -3.24 -10.58 3.01
C ILE A 103 -3.13 -9.05 2.92
N PRO A 104 -2.02 -8.42 3.34
CA PRO A 104 -1.80 -6.99 3.13
C PRO A 104 -1.98 -6.53 1.69
N PHE A 105 -1.51 -7.29 0.70
CA PHE A 105 -1.69 -6.96 -0.73
C PHE A 105 -3.16 -6.95 -1.16
N ILE A 106 -3.93 -7.96 -0.76
CA ILE A 106 -5.37 -8.03 -1.07
C ILE A 106 -6.09 -6.87 -0.40
N LEU A 107 -5.83 -6.65 0.90
CA LEU A 107 -6.49 -5.60 1.69
C LEU A 107 -6.14 -4.19 1.19
N LEU A 108 -4.89 -3.95 0.78
CA LEU A 108 -4.47 -2.71 0.14
C LEU A 108 -5.26 -2.45 -1.14
N PHE A 109 -5.34 -3.47 -2.01
CA PHE A 109 -6.05 -3.36 -3.28
C PHE A 109 -7.53 -3.04 -3.06
N GLU A 110 -8.19 -3.80 -2.18
CA GLU A 110 -9.60 -3.59 -1.84
C GLU A 110 -9.81 -2.21 -1.21
N ALA A 111 -8.98 -1.81 -0.25
CA ALA A 111 -9.05 -0.50 0.40
C ALA A 111 -8.96 0.63 -0.62
N THR A 112 -7.99 0.59 -1.54
CA THR A 112 -7.84 1.61 -2.58
C THR A 112 -9.00 1.60 -3.57
N TYR A 113 -9.41 0.43 -4.06
CA TYR A 113 -10.52 0.31 -5.01
C TYR A 113 -11.83 0.84 -4.41
N ILE A 114 -12.21 0.34 -3.24
CA ILE A 114 -13.43 0.72 -2.53
C ILE A 114 -13.43 2.23 -2.25
N THR A 115 -12.33 2.76 -1.70
CA THR A 115 -12.19 4.20 -1.43
C THR A 115 -12.39 5.03 -2.69
N GLY A 116 -11.77 4.65 -3.80
CA GLY A 116 -11.91 5.36 -5.07
C GLY A 116 -13.34 5.33 -5.61
N THR A 117 -14.04 4.19 -5.50
CA THR A 117 -15.44 4.12 -5.93
C THR A 117 -16.36 5.02 -5.09
N PHE A 118 -16.15 5.10 -3.77
CA PHE A 118 -16.94 5.97 -2.90
C PHE A 118 -16.63 7.45 -3.07
N VAL A 119 -15.36 7.83 -3.22
CA VAL A 119 -14.97 9.24 -3.41
C VAL A 119 -15.43 9.75 -4.78
N ASN A 120 -15.31 8.95 -5.84
CA ASN A 120 -15.69 9.38 -7.18
C ASN A 120 -17.21 9.50 -7.37
N LYS A 121 -18.02 8.70 -6.65
CA LYS A 121 -19.49 8.88 -6.63
C LYS A 121 -19.94 10.21 -6.03
N LYS A 122 -19.10 10.87 -5.21
CA LYS A 122 -19.43 12.13 -4.53
C LYS A 122 -19.03 13.38 -5.32
N LYS A 123 -18.37 13.24 -6.48
CA LYS A 123 -18.10 14.37 -7.37
C LYS A 123 -19.32 14.53 -8.29
N PRO A 124 -20.01 15.69 -8.28
CA PRO A 124 -21.15 15.96 -9.16
C PRO A 124 -20.73 15.96 -10.64
#